data_AF-A0A9D3UJJ9-F1
#
_entry.id   AF-A0A9D3UJJ9-F1
#
_cell.length_a   1.000
_cell.length_b   1.000
_cell.length_c   1.000
_cell.angle_alpha   90.00
_cell.angle_beta   90.00
_cell.angle_gamma   90.00
#
_symmetry.space_group_name_H-M   'P 1'
#
loop_
_entity.id
_entity.type
_entity.pdbx_description
1 polymer ?
#
loop_
_entity_poly.entity_id
_entity_poly.type
_entity_poly.pdbx_seq_one_letter_code
_entity_poly.pdbx_strand_id
1 'polypeptide(L)'
;MKLQLVSDLIDNTNKKWRTELINNTFQMKITQKIMQIPLAETDHEDFQVWNREPSDEYSVRSAYKLLQDANLDPSSYLIQTEIKEFYRKL
;
A
#
# COMPACT_ATOMS: atom_id res chain seq x y z
N MET A 1 -10.18 26.62 -6.95
CA MET A 1 -9.65 25.68 -5.93
C MET A 1 -8.70 24.73 -6.63
N LYS A 2 -7.45 24.63 -6.21
CA LYS A 2 -6.46 23.75 -6.83
C LYS A 2 -6.31 22.50 -5.96
N LEU A 3 -6.52 21.34 -6.56
CA LEU A 3 -6.39 20.04 -5.91
C LEU A 3 -4.91 19.64 -5.96
N GLN A 4 -4.26 19.46 -4.81
CA GLN A 4 -2.82 19.19 -4.73
C GLN A 4 -2.48 17.87 -4.06
N LEU A 5 -3.27 17.47 -3.06
CA LEU A 5 -3.02 16.29 -2.25
C LEU A 5 -4.21 15.34 -2.28
N VAL A 6 -3.98 14.06 -1.97
CA VAL A 6 -5.05 13.06 -1.84
C VAL A 6 -6.01 13.43 -0.69
N SER A 7 -5.49 14.08 0.37
CA SER A 7 -6.31 14.61 1.47
C SER A 7 -7.38 15.60 1.01
N ASP A 8 -7.15 16.32 -0.09
CA ASP A 8 -8.12 17.29 -0.63
C ASP A 8 -9.36 16.58 -1.22
N LEU A 9 -9.24 15.29 -1.56
CA LEU A 9 -10.33 14.45 -2.04
C LEU A 9 -11.17 13.84 -0.91
N ILE A 10 -10.72 13.98 0.33
CA ILE A 10 -11.32 13.33 1.50
C ILE A 10 -12.05 14.38 2.34
N ASP A 11 -13.25 14.03 2.80
CA ASP A 11 -13.92 14.72 3.89
C ASP A 11 -13.40 14.14 5.21
N ASN A 12 -12.48 14.87 5.84
CA ASN A 12 -11.84 14.42 7.07
C ASN A 12 -12.79 14.35 8.27
N THR A 13 -13.91 15.08 8.22
CA THR A 13 -14.93 15.06 9.29
C THR A 13 -15.76 13.79 9.22
N ASN A 14 -16.20 13.41 8.02
CA ASN A 14 -17.08 12.26 7.80
C ASN A 14 -16.32 10.98 7.40
N LYS A 15 -14.99 11.05 7.24
CA LYS A 15 -14.11 9.98 6.74
C LYS A 15 -14.62 9.35 5.44
N LYS A 16 -15.07 10.21 4.53
CA LYS A 16 -15.66 9.80 3.24
C LYS A 16 -14.96 10.49 2.08
N TRP A 17 -14.94 9.83 0.94
CA TRP A 17 -14.55 10.45 -0.32
C TRP A 17 -15.52 11.56 -0.68
N ARG A 18 -15.00 12.69 -1.18
CA ARG A 18 -15.81 13.79 -1.75
C ARG A 18 -16.28 13.38 -3.14
N THR A 19 -17.29 12.52 -3.20
CA THR A 19 -17.76 11.87 -4.43
C THR A 19 -18.03 12.83 -5.58
N GLU A 20 -18.70 13.96 -5.32
CA GLU A 20 -18.99 14.97 -6.35
C GLU A 20 -17.71 15.59 -6.93
N LEU A 21 -16.74 15.93 -6.07
CA LEU A 21 -15.46 16.49 -6.48
C LEU A 21 -14.67 15.50 -7.34
N ILE A 22 -14.63 14.23 -6.92
CA ILE A 22 -13.92 13.17 -7.64
C ILE A 22 -14.58 12.91 -9.00
N ASN A 23 -15.91 12.80 -9.06
CA ASN A 23 -16.65 12.62 -10.31
C ASN A 23 -16.43 13.76 -11.31
N ASN A 24 -16.30 15.00 -10.83
CA ASN A 24 -16.09 16.17 -11.67
C ASN A 24 -14.61 16.34 -12.10
N THR A 25 -13.68 15.71 -11.38
CA THR A 25 -12.23 15.87 -11.63
C THR A 25 -11.65 14.74 -12.48
N PHE A 26 -12.12 13.51 -12.28
CA PHE A 26 -11.54 12.32 -12.89
C PHE A 26 -12.50 11.61 -13.85
N GLN A 27 -11.94 10.89 -14.81
CA GLN A 27 -12.71 10.02 -15.69
C GLN A 27 -13.40 8.91 -14.88
N MET A 28 -14.58 8.47 -15.32
CA MET A 28 -15.40 7.45 -14.64
C MET A 28 -14.59 6.21 -14.19
N LYS A 29 -13.72 5.68 -15.05
CA LYS A 29 -12.89 4.51 -14.73
C LYS A 29 -11.94 4.75 -13.56
N ILE A 30 -11.38 5.96 -13.45
CA ILE A 30 -10.49 6.36 -12.36
C ILE A 30 -11.31 6.59 -11.10
N THR A 31 -12.44 7.30 -11.21
CA THR A 31 -13.33 7.54 -10.07
C THR A 31 -13.77 6.23 -9.42
N GLN A 32 -14.19 5.24 -10.22
CA GLN A 32 -14.55 3.91 -9.71
C GLN A 32 -13.42 3.25 -8.92
N LYS A 33 -12.16 3.45 -9.34
CA LYS A 33 -10.99 2.92 -8.63
C LYS A 33 -10.71 3.65 -7.33
N ILE A 34 -10.83 4.98 -7.32
CA ILE A 34 -10.68 5.79 -6.09
C ILE A 34 -11.74 5.37 -5.06
N MET A 35 -13.00 5.26 -5.48
CA MET A 35 -14.11 4.89 -4.59
C MET A 35 -14.01 3.46 -4.02
N GLN A 36 -13.19 2.59 -4.61
CA GLN A 36 -12.91 1.23 -4.09
C GLN A 36 -11.87 1.23 -2.96
N ILE A 37 -11.13 2.32 -2.76
CA ILE A 37 -10.13 2.42 -1.69
C ILE A 37 -10.86 2.68 -0.37
N PRO A 38 -10.78 1.77 0.62
CA PRO A 38 -11.38 2.00 1.93
C PRO A 38 -10.65 3.14 2.65
N LEU A 39 -11.42 3.99 3.32
CA LEU A 39 -10.90 4.99 4.25
C LEU A 39 -10.98 4.44 5.67
N ALA A 40 -10.01 4.79 6.50
CA ALA A 40 -10.05 4.42 7.92
C ALA A 40 -11.23 5.10 8.61
N GLU A 41 -12.03 4.32 9.35
CA GLU A 41 -13.17 4.84 10.12
C GLU A 41 -12.73 5.58 11.38
N THR A 42 -11.58 5.19 11.93
CA THR A 42 -11.00 5.70 13.16
C THR A 42 -9.69 6.42 12.88
N ASP A 43 -9.49 7.54 13.57
CA ASP A 43 -8.20 8.22 13.58
C ASP A 43 -7.21 7.39 14.39
N HIS A 44 -6.20 6.89 13.68
CA HIS A 44 -5.06 6.19 14.28
C HIS A 44 -3.80 6.92 13.85
N GLU A 45 -2.89 7.15 14.79
CA GLU A 45 -1.56 7.60 14.45
C GLU A 45 -0.87 6.54 13.59
N ASP A 46 -0.07 7.00 12.62
CA ASP A 46 0.76 6.11 11.82
C ASP A 46 1.65 5.30 12.75
N PHE A 47 1.53 3.98 12.67
CA PHE A 47 2.34 3.06 13.46
C PHE A 47 3.15 2.14 12.55
N GLN A 48 4.35 1.80 13.02
CA GLN A 48 5.23 0.91 12.29
C GLN A 48 4.69 -0.52 12.35
N VAL A 49 4.11 -0.99 11.24
CA VAL A 49 3.53 -2.33 11.13
C VAL A 49 4.59 -3.41 10.83
N TRP A 50 5.77 -2.99 10.37
CA TRP A 50 6.83 -3.92 9.99
C TRP A 50 7.66 -4.34 11.22
N ASN A 51 7.76 -5.65 11.46
CA ASN A 51 8.60 -6.21 12.51
C ASN A 51 10.04 -5.71 12.37
N ARG A 52 10.65 -5.28 13.49
CA ARG A 52 12.07 -4.94 13.54
C ARG A 52 12.89 -6.17 13.19
N GLU A 53 13.77 -6.04 12.21
CA GLU A 53 14.87 -6.98 12.02
C GLU A 53 15.91 -6.74 13.12
N PRO A 54 16.68 -7.76 13.56
CA PRO A 54 17.76 -7.58 14.53
C PRO A 54 18.83 -6.55 14.09
N SER A 55 18.89 -6.24 12.79
CA SER A 55 19.76 -5.23 12.21
C SER A 55 19.24 -3.79 12.33
N ASP A 56 18.04 -3.57 12.87
CA ASP A 56 17.31 -2.29 12.95
C ASP A 56 16.99 -1.62 11.60
N GLU A 57 17.57 -2.12 10.50
CA GLU A 57 17.25 -1.75 9.12
C GLU A 57 16.22 -2.71 8.52
N TYR A 58 15.08 -2.15 8.10
CA TYR A 58 14.08 -2.88 7.35
C TYR A 58 14.32 -2.76 5.84
N SER A 59 14.47 -3.90 5.16
CA SER A 59 14.65 -3.94 3.72
C SER A 59 13.49 -4.68 3.05
N VAL A 60 13.31 -4.47 1.74
CA VAL A 60 12.36 -5.27 0.93
C VAL A 60 12.64 -6.76 1.10
N ARG A 61 13.92 -7.17 1.17
CA ARG A 61 14.29 -8.58 1.40
C ARG A 61 13.77 -9.11 2.74
N SER A 62 13.84 -8.29 3.79
CA SER A 62 13.31 -8.62 5.13
C SER A 62 11.79 -8.84 5.09
N ALA A 63 11.06 -7.98 4.37
CA ALA A 63 9.62 -8.13 4.15
C ALA A 63 9.27 -9.45 3.48
N TYR A 64 9.95 -9.77 2.38
CA TYR A 64 9.73 -11.01 1.65
C TYR A 64 10.14 -12.23 2.48
N LYS A 65 11.17 -12.15 3.32
CA LYS A 65 11.54 -13.25 4.22
C LYS A 65 10.44 -13.53 5.24
N LEU A 66 9.90 -12.49 5.90
CA LEU A 66 8.79 -12.61 6.84
C LEU A 66 7.54 -13.24 6.19
N LEU A 67 7.20 -12.82 4.97
CA LEU A 67 6.07 -13.38 4.23
C LEU A 67 6.23 -14.86 3.90
N GLN A 68 7.47 -15.32 3.71
CA GLN A 68 7.77 -16.71 3.41
C GLN A 68 7.83 -17.58 4.66
N ASP A 69 8.39 -17.07 5.73
CA ASP A 69 8.36 -17.74 7.03
C ASP A 69 6.89 -17.90 7.52
N ALA A 70 6.03 -16.93 7.19
CA ALA A 70 4.58 -17.00 7.45
C ALA A 70 3.83 -17.94 6.49
N ASN A 71 4.25 -18.03 5.22
CA ASN A 71 3.69 -18.94 4.21
C ASN A 71 4.65 -20.09 3.96
N LEU A 72 4.73 -21.06 4.90
CA LEU A 72 5.51 -22.31 4.78
C LEU A 72 5.05 -23.20 3.61
N ASP A 73 5.05 -22.67 2.38
CA ASP A 73 4.85 -23.35 1.11
C ASP A 73 6.22 -23.46 0.43
N PRO A 74 6.69 -24.67 0.11
CA PRO A 74 7.93 -24.90 -0.65
C PRO A 74 8.07 -24.09 -1.95
N SER A 75 6.95 -23.67 -2.56
CA SER A 75 6.94 -22.86 -3.79
C SER A 75 7.52 -21.45 -3.60
N SER A 76 7.53 -20.94 -2.37
CA SER A 76 8.06 -19.62 -2.03
C SER A 76 9.58 -19.48 -2.27
N TYR A 77 10.33 -20.57 -2.08
CA TYR A 77 11.76 -20.62 -2.35
C TYR A 77 12.11 -20.50 -3.83
N LEU A 78 11.23 -20.98 -4.73
CA LEU A 78 11.40 -20.85 -6.18
C LEU A 78 11.27 -19.37 -6.58
N ILE A 79 10.29 -18.66 -6.02
CA ILE A 79 10.06 -17.23 -6.27
C ILE A 79 11.26 -16.38 -5.81
N GLN A 80 11.88 -16.69 -4.66
CA GLN A 80 13.12 -16.01 -4.25
C GLN A 80 14.25 -16.17 -5.26
N THR A 81 14.39 -17.38 -5.79
CA THR A 81 15.47 -17.70 -6.74
C THR A 81 15.29 -16.90 -8.01
N GLU A 82 14.06 -16.82 -8.54
CA GLU A 82 13.72 -16.03 -9.72
C GLU A 82 13.91 -14.52 -9.51
N ILE A 83 13.45 -13.99 -8.37
CA ILE A 83 13.61 -12.57 -8.02
C ILE A 83 15.09 -12.21 -7.90
N LYS A 84 15.89 -13.05 -7.22
CA LYS A 84 17.33 -12.85 -7.06
C LYS A 84 18.06 -12.87 -8.40
N GLU A 85 17.67 -13.77 -9.31
CA GLU A 85 18.20 -13.84 -10.67
C GLU A 85 17.83 -12.61 -11.50
N PHE A 86 16.62 -12.07 -11.34
CA PHE A 86 16.17 -10.85 -12.01
C PHE A 86 17.01 -9.64 -11.60
N TYR A 87 17.18 -9.39 -10.30
CA TYR A 87 17.93 -8.22 -9.81
C TYR A 87 19.45 -8.33 -10.02
N ARG A 88 20.00 -9.54 -10.19
CA ARG A 88 21.42 -9.70 -10.56
C ARG A 88 21.72 -9.26 -11.99
N LYS A 89 20.70 -9.17 -12.85
CA LYS A 89 20.82 -8.81 -14.27
C LYS A 89 20.58 -7.32 -14.54
N LEU A 90 20.18 -6.55 -13.53
CA LEU A 90 20.08 -5.08 -13.55
C LEU A 90 21.41 -4.48 -13.09
#